data_AF-A0A433J9Z4-F1
#
_entry.id   AF-A0A433J9Z4-F1
#
_cell.length_a   1.000
_cell.length_b   1.000
_cell.length_c   1.000
_cell.angle_alpha   90.00
_cell.angle_beta   90.00
_cell.angle_gamma   90.00
#
_symmetry.space_group_name_H-M   'P 1'
#
loop_
_entity.id
_entity.type
_entity.pdbx_description
1 polymer ?
#
loop_
_entity_poly.entity_id
_entity_poly.type
_entity_poly.pdbx_seq_one_letter_code
_entity_poly.pdbx_strand_id
1 'polypeptide(L)'
;METPKNPTELSHRIREGLSRVAMAMRIDDWRRSKATGLNPTQLSILDLLEGRAGGMGVKDIAAQLGVAQPTATDSIAALERKGFVLKRGTEGDRRAVNVDIAAEGRSALQADGAARSSAEQAVEALPIDEQQDLLVTLVKMIRHLQSLDVIPIQRMCTTCRYFAPFVHADAAHPHHCHFVNAAFGQRDLRIDCREHETADPASRAATWDAFRQGSASPPPGS
;
A
#
# COMPACT_ATOMS: atom_id res chain seq x y z
N MET A 1 36.01 11.76 -12.11
CA MET A 1 35.02 10.78 -11.63
C MET A 1 35.37 9.47 -12.31
N GLU A 2 36.09 8.58 -11.63
CA GLU A 2 36.52 7.31 -12.22
C GLU A 2 35.29 6.40 -12.39
N THR A 3 35.08 5.90 -13.61
CA THR A 3 34.09 4.85 -13.87
C THR A 3 34.48 3.62 -13.03
N PRO A 4 33.61 3.11 -12.14
CA PRO A 4 33.95 1.96 -11.31
C PRO A 4 34.37 0.80 -12.22
N LYS A 5 35.58 0.26 -12.03
CA LYS A 5 36.10 -0.87 -12.82
C LYS A 5 35.31 -2.17 -12.59
N ASN A 6 34.46 -2.21 -11.57
CA ASN A 6 33.51 -3.29 -11.30
C ASN A 6 32.32 -2.75 -10.47
N PRO A 7 31.30 -2.13 -11.10
CA PRO A 7 30.17 -1.58 -10.36
C PRO A 7 29.37 -2.72 -9.73
N THR A 8 28.90 -2.52 -8.49
CA THR A 8 27.97 -3.47 -7.86
C THR A 8 26.74 -3.70 -8.72
N GLU A 9 26.19 -4.90 -8.66
CA GLU A 9 24.98 -5.29 -9.41
C GLU A 9 23.89 -4.23 -9.29
N LEU A 10 23.19 -3.97 -10.40
CA LEU A 10 22.16 -2.92 -10.45
C LEU A 10 21.08 -3.16 -9.38
N SER A 11 20.67 -4.42 -9.19
CA SER A 11 19.71 -4.84 -8.16
C SER A 11 20.18 -4.47 -6.74
N HIS A 12 21.47 -4.60 -6.46
CA HIS A 12 22.05 -4.21 -5.19
C HIS A 12 21.94 -2.69 -4.95
N ARG A 13 22.29 -1.89 -5.97
CA ARG A 13 22.21 -0.42 -5.88
C ARG A 13 20.78 0.08 -5.73
N ILE A 14 19.82 -0.54 -6.42
CA ILE A 14 18.38 -0.24 -6.26
C ILE A 14 17.94 -0.56 -4.83
N ARG A 15 18.29 -1.74 -4.30
CA ARG A 15 17.99 -2.12 -2.91
C ARG A 15 18.55 -1.12 -1.90
N GLU A 16 19.79 -0.66 -2.09
CA GLU A 16 20.39 0.36 -1.24
C GLU A 16 19.65 1.71 -1.35
N GLY A 17 19.25 2.10 -2.55
CA GLY A 17 18.41 3.29 -2.79
C GLY A 17 17.10 3.21 -2.01
N LEU A 18 16.35 2.11 -2.16
CA LEU A 18 15.12 1.85 -1.42
C LEU A 18 15.34 1.86 0.10
N SER A 19 16.49 1.37 0.57
CA SER A 19 16.83 1.38 2.00
C SER A 19 17.02 2.81 2.54
N ARG A 20 17.56 3.73 1.73
CA ARG A 20 17.69 5.16 2.10
C ARG A 20 16.34 5.87 2.12
N VAL A 21 15.46 5.58 1.16
CA VAL A 21 14.08 6.08 1.17
C VAL A 21 13.31 5.55 2.39
N ALA A 22 13.42 4.25 2.69
CA ALA A 22 12.81 3.65 3.87
C ALA A 22 13.31 4.26 5.18
N MET A 23 14.57 4.73 5.22
CA MET A 23 15.09 5.47 6.37
C MET A 23 14.36 6.80 6.57
N ALA A 24 14.11 7.56 5.49
CA ALA A 24 13.34 8.80 5.56
C ALA A 24 11.90 8.55 6.03
N MET A 25 11.25 7.51 5.51
CA MET A 25 9.91 7.11 5.95
C MET A 25 9.88 6.80 7.46
N ARG A 26 10.86 6.07 7.98
CA ARG A 26 10.96 5.81 9.43
C ARG A 26 11.13 7.09 10.23
N ILE A 27 11.94 8.05 9.75
CA ILE A 27 12.11 9.35 10.42
C ILE A 27 10.77 10.08 10.50
N ASP A 28 9.98 10.05 9.42
CA ASP A 28 8.64 10.61 9.41
C ASP A 28 7.72 9.89 10.42
N ASP A 29 7.72 8.55 10.45
CA ASP A 29 6.94 7.78 11.44
C ASP A 29 7.30 8.15 12.89
N TRP A 30 8.59 8.36 13.19
CA TRP A 30 9.02 8.82 14.51
C TRP A 30 8.55 10.24 14.85
N ARG A 31 8.47 11.13 13.86
CA ARG A 31 7.93 12.49 14.05
C ARG A 31 6.44 12.44 14.34
N ARG A 32 5.69 11.67 13.53
CA ARG A 32 4.26 11.41 13.71
C ARG A 32 3.97 10.81 15.09
N SER A 33 4.81 9.85 15.50
CA SER A 33 4.74 9.21 16.81
C SER A 33 4.84 10.20 17.97
N LYS A 34 5.77 11.16 17.89
CA LYS A 34 5.92 12.21 18.91
C LYS A 34 4.74 13.18 18.93
N ALA A 35 4.21 13.55 17.76
CA ALA A 35 3.09 14.49 17.66
C ALA A 35 1.79 13.92 18.23
N THR A 36 1.56 12.61 18.04
CA THR A 36 0.30 11.94 18.42
C THR A 36 0.36 11.26 19.80
N GLY A 37 1.54 11.09 20.40
CA GLY A 37 1.70 10.28 21.62
C GLY A 37 1.43 8.79 21.40
N LEU A 38 1.49 8.34 20.14
CA LEU A 38 1.35 6.95 19.70
C LEU A 38 2.71 6.41 19.28
N ASN A 39 3.01 5.14 19.54
CA ASN A 39 4.23 4.55 18.97
C ASN A 39 4.06 4.25 17.46
N PRO A 40 5.14 3.98 16.71
CA PRO A 40 5.03 3.73 15.28
C PRO A 40 4.08 2.58 14.91
N THR A 41 4.12 1.46 15.63
CA THR A 41 3.20 0.32 15.38
C THR A 41 1.74 0.70 15.60
N GLN A 42 1.44 1.51 16.63
CA GLN A 42 0.09 2.00 16.91
C GLN A 42 -0.42 2.89 15.78
N LEU A 43 0.42 3.79 15.26
CA LEU A 43 0.07 4.61 14.10
C LEU A 43 -0.15 3.76 12.85
N SER A 44 0.75 2.82 12.55
CA SER A 44 0.58 1.93 11.40
C SER A 44 -0.69 1.09 11.48
N ILE A 45 -1.12 0.69 12.69
CA ILE A 45 -2.42 0.01 12.87
C ILE A 45 -3.58 0.96 12.53
N LEU A 46 -3.55 2.21 12.99
CA LEU A 46 -4.60 3.18 12.67
C LEU A 46 -4.64 3.50 11.17
N ASP A 47 -3.49 3.77 10.54
CA ASP A 47 -3.36 3.98 9.10
C ASP A 47 -3.90 2.77 8.32
N LEU A 48 -3.56 1.56 8.77
CA LEU A 48 -4.07 0.32 8.18
C LEU A 48 -5.58 0.17 8.36
N LEU A 49 -6.15 0.51 9.51
CA LEU A 49 -7.60 0.41 9.70
C LEU A 49 -8.39 1.51 8.98
N GLU A 50 -7.72 2.61 8.62
CA GLU A 50 -8.36 3.70 7.89
C GLU A 50 -8.91 3.23 6.54
N GLY A 51 -10.19 3.52 6.30
CA GLY A 51 -10.88 3.14 5.06
C GLY A 51 -11.14 1.64 4.91
N ARG A 52 -11.09 0.83 5.98
CA ARG A 52 -11.50 -0.58 6.00
C ARG A 52 -12.79 -0.76 6.81
N ALA A 53 -13.93 -0.71 6.13
CA ALA A 53 -15.23 -0.91 6.78
C ALA A 53 -15.31 -2.32 7.40
N GLY A 54 -15.77 -2.42 8.65
CA GLY A 54 -15.89 -3.70 9.37
C GLY A 54 -14.61 -4.16 10.08
N GLY A 55 -13.52 -3.40 9.99
CA GLY A 55 -12.27 -3.67 10.69
C GLY A 55 -11.48 -4.86 10.12
N MET A 56 -10.47 -5.29 10.87
CA MET A 56 -9.58 -6.40 10.49
C MET A 56 -9.31 -7.33 11.67
N GLY A 57 -9.11 -8.62 11.39
CA GLY A 57 -8.65 -9.59 12.38
C GLY A 57 -7.21 -9.29 12.81
N VAL A 58 -6.88 -9.59 14.08
CA VAL A 58 -5.54 -9.34 14.65
C VAL A 58 -4.43 -10.04 13.85
N LYS A 59 -4.68 -11.25 13.36
CA LYS A 59 -3.74 -12.01 12.53
C LYS A 59 -3.44 -11.29 11.21
N ASP A 60 -4.47 -10.76 10.57
CA ASP A 60 -4.32 -10.05 9.30
C ASP A 60 -3.62 -8.72 9.51
N ILE A 61 -3.92 -7.99 10.59
CA ILE A 61 -3.18 -6.77 10.97
C ILE A 61 -1.70 -7.07 11.13
N ALA A 62 -1.34 -8.13 11.88
CA ALA A 62 0.05 -8.52 12.08
C ALA A 62 0.76 -8.83 10.75
N ALA A 63 0.09 -9.60 9.87
CA ALA A 63 0.62 -9.97 8.56
C ALA A 63 0.80 -8.74 7.63
N GLN A 64 -0.17 -7.83 7.61
CA GLN A 64 -0.13 -6.62 6.78
C GLN A 64 0.97 -5.65 7.22
N LEU A 65 1.27 -5.60 8.52
CA LEU A 65 2.33 -4.75 9.08
C LEU A 65 3.71 -5.43 9.12
N GLY A 66 3.79 -6.73 8.81
CA GLY A 66 5.05 -7.49 8.92
C GLY A 66 5.59 -7.59 10.35
N VAL A 67 4.70 -7.59 11.36
CA VAL A 67 5.08 -7.71 12.78
C VAL A 67 4.59 -9.04 13.36
N ALA A 68 5.20 -9.47 14.46
CA ALA A 68 4.72 -10.64 15.18
C ALA A 68 3.33 -10.42 15.78
N GLN A 69 2.48 -11.46 15.81
CA GLN A 69 1.13 -11.38 16.35
C GLN A 69 1.05 -10.86 17.81
N PRO A 70 1.97 -11.23 18.74
CA PRO A 70 2.00 -10.62 20.07
C PRO A 70 2.18 -9.10 20.05
N THR A 71 3.08 -8.59 19.19
CA THR A 71 3.33 -7.15 19.04
C THR A 71 2.09 -6.40 18.56
N ALA A 72 1.36 -6.97 17.59
CA ALA A 72 0.10 -6.41 17.12
C ALA A 72 -0.96 -6.42 18.24
N THR A 73 -1.08 -7.53 18.97
CA THR A 73 -2.03 -7.68 20.08
C THR A 73 -1.80 -6.64 21.18
N ASP A 74 -0.56 -6.46 21.62
CA ASP A 74 -0.20 -5.48 22.65
C ASP A 74 -0.50 -4.05 22.19
N SER A 75 -0.19 -3.74 20.93
CA SER A 75 -0.44 -2.42 20.34
C SER A 75 -1.94 -2.14 20.22
N ILE A 76 -2.73 -3.13 19.80
CA ILE A 76 -4.21 -3.05 19.73
C ILE A 76 -4.80 -2.84 21.12
N ALA A 77 -4.36 -3.59 22.14
CA ALA A 77 -4.84 -3.44 23.50
C ALA A 77 -4.52 -2.04 24.06
N ALA A 78 -3.35 -1.48 23.73
CA ALA A 78 -3.00 -0.12 24.10
C ALA A 78 -3.86 0.94 23.38
N LEU A 79 -4.13 0.76 22.08
CA LEU A 79 -5.02 1.63 21.31
C LEU A 79 -6.46 1.58 21.85
N GLU A 80 -6.94 0.40 22.23
CA GLU A 80 -8.28 0.19 22.79
C GLU A 80 -8.42 0.92 24.14
N ARG A 81 -7.42 0.80 25.03
CA ARG A 81 -7.38 1.57 26.29
C ARG A 81 -7.35 3.10 26.07
N LYS A 82 -6.75 3.55 24.97
CA LYS A 82 -6.74 4.97 24.57
C LYS A 82 -8.03 5.42 23.87
N GLY A 83 -8.97 4.49 23.58
CA GLY A 83 -10.20 4.79 22.86
C GLY A 83 -10.03 4.97 21.34
N PHE A 84 -8.89 4.60 20.76
CA PHE A 84 -8.61 4.82 19.33
C PHE A 84 -9.04 3.66 18.42
N VAL A 85 -9.28 2.49 18.99
CA VAL A 85 -9.84 1.33 18.28
C VAL A 85 -10.93 0.68 19.12
N LEU A 86 -11.80 -0.06 18.44
CA LEU A 86 -12.89 -0.82 19.05
C LEU A 86 -12.82 -2.25 18.53
N LYS A 87 -13.00 -3.22 19.45
CA LYS A 87 -13.18 -4.62 19.07
C LYS A 87 -14.64 -4.90 18.78
N ARG A 88 -14.92 -5.51 17.64
CA ARG A 88 -16.24 -5.98 17.24
C ARG A 88 -16.21 -7.50 17.08
N GLY A 89 -17.22 -8.17 17.61
CA GLY A 89 -17.45 -9.58 17.28
C GLY A 89 -17.73 -9.69 15.77
N THR A 90 -17.19 -10.71 15.12
CA THR A 90 -17.56 -10.99 13.74
C THR A 90 -18.94 -11.62 13.67
N GLU A 91 -19.74 -11.21 12.68
CA GLU A 91 -21.01 -11.88 12.39
C GLU A 91 -20.71 -13.32 11.96
N GLY A 92 -21.20 -14.31 12.72
CA GLY A 92 -21.04 -15.73 12.43
C GLY A 92 -19.95 -16.46 13.21
N ASP A 93 -18.97 -15.77 13.79
CA ASP A 93 -17.95 -16.39 14.66
C ASP A 93 -17.67 -15.54 15.92
N ARG A 94 -18.28 -15.93 17.05
CA ARG A 94 -18.05 -15.27 18.35
C ARG A 94 -16.59 -15.36 18.84
N ARG A 95 -15.75 -16.20 18.23
CA ARG A 95 -14.32 -16.33 18.58
C ARG A 95 -13.43 -15.40 17.74
N ALA A 96 -13.88 -14.96 16.57
CA ALA A 96 -13.14 -14.03 15.74
C ALA A 96 -13.54 -12.58 16.06
N VAL A 97 -12.53 -11.78 16.40
CA VAL A 97 -12.67 -10.37 16.77
C VAL A 97 -12.01 -9.52 15.70
N ASN A 98 -12.79 -8.61 15.12
CA ASN A 98 -12.27 -7.57 14.26
C ASN A 98 -11.96 -6.32 15.07
N VAL A 99 -10.87 -5.66 14.73
CA VAL A 99 -10.48 -4.37 15.27
C VAL A 99 -10.85 -3.32 14.24
N ASP A 100 -11.65 -2.34 14.65
CA ASP A 100 -12.08 -1.21 13.83
C ASP A 100 -11.55 0.10 14.44
N ILE A 101 -11.32 1.10 13.60
CA ILE A 101 -10.83 2.41 14.04
C ILE A 101 -11.98 3.26 14.61
N ALA A 102 -11.79 3.78 15.83
CA ALA A 102 -12.74 4.67 16.49
C ALA A 102 -12.71 6.09 15.91
N ALA A 103 -13.70 6.93 16.25
CA ALA A 103 -13.74 8.31 15.79
C ALA A 103 -12.53 9.13 16.30
N GLU A 104 -12.14 8.88 17.55
CA GLU A 104 -10.98 9.46 18.21
C GLU A 104 -9.68 9.02 17.52
N GLY A 105 -9.60 7.74 17.11
CA GLY A 105 -8.45 7.22 16.36
C GLY A 105 -8.30 7.90 15.00
N ARG A 106 -9.41 8.11 14.27
CA ARG A 106 -9.38 8.89 13.01
C ARG A 106 -8.97 10.33 13.25
N SER A 107 -9.48 10.95 14.31
CA SER A 107 -9.13 12.32 14.67
C SER A 107 -7.63 12.46 14.98
N ALA A 108 -7.02 11.46 15.63
CA ALA A 108 -5.59 11.42 15.90
C ALA A 108 -4.75 11.35 14.60
N LEU A 109 -5.20 10.62 13.58
CA LEU A 109 -4.55 10.61 12.26
C LEU A 109 -4.65 11.96 11.54
N GLN A 110 -5.81 12.63 11.63
CA GLN A 110 -6.03 13.91 10.96
C GLN A 110 -5.25 15.07 11.60
N ALA A 111 -5.04 15.03 12.92
CA ALA A 111 -4.23 16.02 13.64
C ALA A 111 -2.73 15.99 13.24
N ASP A 112 -2.30 14.87 12.66
CA ASP A 112 -0.94 14.62 12.18
C ASP A 112 -0.79 14.93 10.66
N GLY A 113 -1.89 14.81 9.90
CA GLY A 113 -1.91 14.84 8.43
C GLY A 113 -1.72 16.18 7.72
N ALA A 114 -1.30 17.26 8.40
CA ALA A 114 -1.15 18.57 7.76
C ALA A 114 0.18 18.75 7.01
N ALA A 115 1.23 17.99 7.35
CA ALA A 115 2.55 18.11 6.72
C ALA A 115 2.82 16.93 5.77
N ARG A 116 3.17 17.24 4.52
CA ARG A 116 3.67 16.25 3.55
C ARG A 116 4.87 15.50 4.12
N SER A 117 4.88 14.17 4.02
CA SER A 117 6.03 13.37 4.46
C SER A 117 7.28 13.69 3.63
N SER A 118 8.47 13.45 4.19
CA SER A 118 9.73 13.67 3.48
C SER A 118 9.82 12.76 2.25
N ALA A 119 9.24 11.56 2.33
CA ALA A 119 9.15 10.63 1.20
C ALA A 119 8.21 11.15 0.09
N GLU A 120 7.05 11.72 0.44
CA GLU A 120 6.15 12.35 -0.54
C GLU A 120 6.84 13.52 -1.25
N GLN A 121 7.51 14.40 -0.50
CA GLN A 121 8.25 15.54 -1.08
C GLN A 121 9.35 15.08 -2.04
N ALA A 122 10.04 13.98 -1.73
CA ALA A 122 11.07 13.42 -2.61
C ALA A 122 10.49 12.88 -3.93
N VAL A 123 9.28 12.32 -3.91
CA VAL A 123 8.57 11.87 -5.12
C VAL A 123 8.03 13.08 -5.90
N GLU A 124 7.45 14.07 -5.22
CA GLU A 124 6.91 15.30 -5.83
C GLU A 124 8.00 16.13 -6.56
N ALA A 125 9.26 15.99 -6.16
CA ALA A 125 10.39 16.62 -6.83
C ALA A 125 10.75 16.00 -8.20
N LEU A 126 10.21 14.81 -8.52
CA LEU A 126 10.42 14.16 -9.81
C LEU A 126 9.45 14.70 -10.88
N PRO A 127 9.84 14.70 -12.17
CA PRO A 127 8.92 14.87 -13.28
C PRO A 127 7.72 13.90 -13.21
N ILE A 128 6.56 14.32 -13.71
CA ILE A 128 5.30 13.57 -13.56
C ILE A 128 5.33 12.19 -14.25
N ASP A 129 6.07 12.08 -15.35
CA ASP A 129 6.34 10.84 -16.07
C ASP A 129 7.22 9.90 -15.23
N GLU A 130 8.27 10.41 -14.59
CA GLU A 130 9.09 9.61 -13.66
C GLU A 130 8.28 9.13 -12.44
N GLN A 131 7.38 9.96 -11.90
CA GLN A 131 6.47 9.55 -10.82
C GLN A 131 5.55 8.40 -11.26
N GLN A 132 4.99 8.49 -12.47
CA GLN A 132 4.13 7.46 -13.03
C GLN A 132 4.89 6.15 -13.25
N ASP A 133 6.09 6.21 -13.84
CA ASP A 133 6.94 5.06 -14.07
C ASP A 133 7.40 4.41 -12.77
N LEU A 134 7.70 5.23 -11.75
CA LEU A 134 8.02 4.75 -10.42
C LEU A 134 6.83 4.01 -9.80
N LEU A 135 5.62 4.55 -9.88
CA LEU A 135 4.40 3.89 -9.39
C LEU A 135 4.19 2.52 -10.06
N VAL A 136 4.28 2.45 -11.39
CA VAL A 136 4.13 1.20 -12.14
C VAL A 136 5.22 0.19 -11.76
N THR A 137 6.46 0.67 -11.58
CA THR A 137 7.59 -0.17 -11.15
C THR A 137 7.38 -0.73 -9.74
N LEU A 138 6.92 0.10 -8.80
CA LEU A 138 6.58 -0.34 -7.44
C LEU A 138 5.45 -1.36 -7.45
N VAL A 139 4.41 -1.16 -8.25
CA VAL A 139 3.33 -2.15 -8.42
C VAL A 139 3.90 -3.50 -8.89
N LYS A 140 4.84 -3.49 -9.85
CA LYS A 140 5.49 -4.72 -10.33
C LYS A 140 6.33 -5.40 -9.25
N MET A 141 7.10 -4.64 -8.47
CA MET A 141 7.90 -5.17 -7.36
C MET A 141 7.01 -5.78 -6.27
N ILE A 142 5.95 -5.09 -5.86
CA ILE A 142 5.01 -5.57 -4.83
C ILE A 142 4.31 -6.85 -5.29
N ARG A 143 3.87 -6.91 -6.55
CA ARG A 143 3.26 -8.13 -7.12
C ARG A 143 4.22 -9.31 -7.13
N HIS A 144 5.51 -9.08 -7.42
CA HIS A 144 6.53 -10.12 -7.33
C HIS A 144 6.72 -10.61 -5.89
N LEU A 145 6.81 -9.70 -4.91
CA LEU A 145 6.90 -10.07 -3.49
C LEU A 145 5.69 -10.87 -3.00
N GLN A 146 4.49 -10.51 -3.44
CA GLN A 146 3.27 -11.29 -3.18
C GLN A 146 3.31 -12.68 -3.81
N SER A 147 3.87 -12.83 -5.02
CA SER A 147 3.99 -14.15 -5.66
C SER A 147 4.98 -15.08 -4.98
N LEU A 148 5.87 -14.52 -4.16
CA LEU A 148 6.82 -15.25 -3.33
C LEU A 148 6.31 -15.43 -1.88
N ASP A 149 5.07 -15.05 -1.60
CA ASP A 149 4.45 -15.05 -0.27
C ASP A 149 5.25 -14.29 0.81
N VAL A 150 6.09 -13.33 0.40
CA VAL A 150 6.88 -12.48 1.32
C VAL A 150 5.99 -11.45 2.01
N ILE A 151 4.94 -10.98 1.32
CA ILE A 151 3.93 -10.06 1.85
C ILE A 151 2.54 -10.54 1.43
N PRO A 152 1.49 -10.28 2.25
CA PRO A 152 0.13 -10.68 1.89
C PRO A 152 -0.40 -9.87 0.71
N ILE A 153 -1.50 -10.38 0.12
CA ILE A 153 -2.25 -9.64 -0.89
C ILE A 153 -2.70 -8.30 -0.30
N GLN A 154 -2.41 -7.24 -1.05
CA GLN A 154 -2.77 -5.85 -0.76
C GLN A 154 -4.02 -5.46 -1.58
N ARG A 155 -4.68 -4.35 -1.21
CA ARG A 155 -5.86 -3.81 -1.90
C ARG A 155 -5.51 -3.09 -3.22
N MET A 156 -4.67 -3.70 -4.05
CA MET A 156 -4.15 -3.09 -5.28
C MET A 156 -5.06 -3.32 -6.48
N CYS A 157 -5.06 -2.42 -7.46
CA CYS A 157 -5.75 -2.63 -8.74
C CYS A 157 -5.37 -3.99 -9.36
N THR A 158 -4.10 -4.35 -9.38
CA THR A 158 -3.58 -5.60 -9.97
C THR A 158 -3.96 -6.88 -9.23
N THR A 159 -4.61 -6.78 -8.07
CA THR A 159 -5.16 -7.92 -7.31
C THR A 159 -6.69 -7.85 -7.18
N CYS A 160 -7.33 -6.84 -7.77
CA CYS A 160 -8.75 -6.54 -7.65
C CYS A 160 -9.57 -7.26 -8.73
N ARG A 161 -10.74 -7.81 -8.37
CA ARG A 161 -11.70 -8.39 -9.34
C ARG A 161 -12.29 -7.38 -10.30
N TYR A 162 -12.28 -6.09 -9.96
CA TYR A 162 -12.89 -5.03 -10.76
C TYR A 162 -11.93 -4.44 -11.81
N PHE A 163 -10.64 -4.71 -11.70
CA PHE A 163 -9.63 -4.09 -12.55
C PHE A 163 -9.45 -4.82 -13.87
N ALA A 164 -9.63 -4.09 -14.97
CA ALA A 164 -9.30 -4.56 -16.31
C ALA A 164 -8.22 -3.68 -16.94
N PRO A 165 -6.98 -4.17 -17.06
CA PRO A 165 -5.88 -3.38 -17.60
C PRO A 165 -5.91 -3.36 -19.13
N PHE A 166 -5.61 -2.20 -19.74
CA PHE A 166 -5.38 -2.05 -21.19
C PHE A 166 -6.56 -2.50 -22.08
N VAL A 167 -7.80 -2.30 -21.61
CA VAL A 167 -9.02 -2.59 -22.39
C VAL A 167 -9.48 -1.41 -23.24
N HIS A 168 -8.91 -0.22 -23.04
CA HIS A 168 -9.20 0.97 -23.82
C HIS A 168 -8.04 1.32 -24.75
N ALA A 169 -8.37 1.81 -25.95
CA ALA A 169 -7.39 2.26 -26.93
C ALA A 169 -6.74 3.61 -26.58
N ASP A 170 -7.38 4.42 -25.72
CA ASP A 170 -6.81 5.67 -25.22
C ASP A 170 -5.63 5.38 -24.29
N ALA A 171 -4.43 5.76 -24.73
CA ALA A 171 -3.20 5.58 -23.96
C ALA A 171 -3.17 6.39 -22.65
N ALA A 172 -3.96 7.48 -22.55
CA ALA A 172 -4.07 8.25 -21.31
C ALA A 172 -4.95 7.54 -20.27
N HIS A 173 -5.93 6.73 -20.71
CA HIS A 173 -6.86 6.02 -19.84
C HIS A 173 -7.03 4.54 -20.26
N PRO A 174 -5.95 3.75 -20.28
CA PRO A 174 -5.98 2.40 -20.85
C PRO A 174 -6.71 1.40 -19.96
N HIS A 175 -6.87 1.69 -18.66
CA HIS A 175 -7.45 0.78 -17.69
C HIS A 175 -8.93 1.05 -17.44
N HIS A 176 -9.68 0.04 -17.02
CA HIS A 176 -11.07 0.16 -16.57
C HIS A 176 -11.25 -0.36 -15.14
N CYS A 177 -12.05 0.32 -14.34
CA CYS A 177 -12.55 -0.20 -13.06
C CYS A 177 -14.05 -0.49 -13.19
N HIS A 178 -14.42 -1.76 -13.10
CA HIS A 178 -15.82 -2.20 -13.21
C HIS A 178 -16.69 -1.82 -12.00
N PHE A 179 -16.10 -1.48 -10.85
CA PHE A 179 -16.87 -1.05 -9.68
C PHE A 179 -17.42 0.36 -9.85
N VAL A 180 -16.54 1.32 -10.17
CA VAL A 180 -16.94 2.72 -10.43
C VAL A 180 -17.38 2.95 -11.89
N ASN A 181 -17.19 1.95 -12.75
CA ASN A 181 -17.49 1.99 -14.18
C ASN A 181 -16.82 3.17 -14.92
N ALA A 182 -15.50 3.29 -14.77
CA ALA A 182 -14.73 4.38 -15.38
C ALA A 182 -13.36 3.91 -15.89
N ALA A 183 -12.93 4.55 -17.00
CA ALA A 183 -11.58 4.44 -17.52
C ALA A 183 -10.61 5.31 -16.71
N PHE A 184 -9.36 4.88 -16.55
CA PHE A 184 -8.34 5.64 -15.80
C PHE A 184 -6.90 5.36 -16.26
N GLY A 185 -6.00 6.29 -15.94
CA GLY A 185 -4.59 6.27 -16.36
C GLY A 185 -3.67 5.49 -15.42
N GLN A 186 -2.43 5.28 -15.83
CA GLN A 186 -1.41 4.63 -14.99
C GLN A 186 -1.18 5.40 -13.68
N ARG A 187 -1.19 6.74 -13.73
CA ARG A 187 -1.04 7.62 -12.56
C ARG A 187 -2.12 7.41 -11.49
N ASP A 188 -3.28 6.87 -11.88
CA ASP A 188 -4.44 6.69 -10.99
C ASP A 188 -4.53 5.26 -10.42
N LEU A 189 -3.54 4.40 -10.71
CA LEU A 189 -3.43 3.07 -10.13
C LEU A 189 -3.43 3.15 -8.61
N ARG A 190 -4.31 2.36 -7.98
CA ARG A 190 -4.43 2.30 -6.52
C ARG A 190 -3.57 1.17 -5.97
N ILE A 191 -2.72 1.52 -5.00
CA ILE A 191 -1.98 0.55 -4.17
C ILE A 191 -2.73 0.17 -2.89
N ASP A 192 -3.73 0.96 -2.50
CA ASP A 192 -4.68 0.65 -1.43
C ASP A 192 -6.07 1.22 -1.79
N CYS A 193 -6.91 0.41 -2.44
CA CYS A 193 -8.25 0.79 -2.90
C CYS A 193 -9.32 0.38 -1.87
N ARG A 194 -10.23 1.30 -1.53
CA ARG A 194 -11.33 1.05 -0.57
C ARG A 194 -12.36 0.06 -1.10
N GLU A 195 -12.60 0.09 -2.42
CA GLU A 195 -13.55 -0.77 -3.12
C GLU A 195 -12.93 -2.08 -3.59
N HIS A 196 -11.72 -2.40 -3.11
CA HIS A 196 -11.03 -3.61 -3.51
C HIS A 196 -11.75 -4.85 -3.02
N GLU A 197 -11.94 -5.78 -3.94
CA GLU A 197 -12.25 -7.17 -3.63
C GLU A 197 -11.21 -8.06 -4.31
N THR A 198 -10.64 -8.97 -3.54
CA THR A 198 -9.61 -9.88 -4.04
C THR A 198 -10.18 -10.76 -5.15
N ALA A 199 -9.58 -10.68 -6.34
CA ALA A 199 -9.90 -11.59 -7.44
C ALA A 199 -9.52 -13.04 -7.06
N ASP A 200 -10.26 -14.01 -7.58
CA ASP A 200 -9.86 -15.42 -7.48
C ASP A 200 -8.47 -15.64 -8.12
N PRO A 201 -7.75 -16.71 -7.77
CA PRO A 201 -6.39 -16.93 -8.24
C PRO A 201 -6.23 -16.91 -9.77
N ALA A 202 -7.18 -17.45 -10.52
CA ALA A 202 -7.10 -17.53 -11.97
C ALA A 202 -7.30 -16.15 -12.61
N SER A 203 -8.35 -15.42 -12.20
CA SER A 203 -8.59 -14.06 -12.66
C SER A 203 -7.43 -13.12 -12.32
N ARG A 204 -6.86 -13.25 -11.11
CA ARG A 204 -5.72 -12.45 -10.68
C ARG A 204 -4.46 -12.71 -11.52
N ALA A 205 -4.22 -13.97 -11.90
CA ALA A 205 -3.11 -14.32 -12.77
C ALA A 205 -3.29 -13.73 -14.18
N ALA A 206 -4.48 -13.88 -14.77
CA ALA A 206 -4.80 -13.32 -16.08
C ALA A 206 -4.69 -11.79 -16.11
N THR A 207 -5.27 -11.10 -15.12
CA THR A 207 -5.15 -9.64 -14.95
C THR A 207 -3.69 -9.21 -14.83
N TRP A 208 -2.88 -9.97 -14.09
CA TRP A 208 -1.46 -9.67 -13.93
C TRP A 208 -0.68 -9.83 -15.23
N ASP A 209 -0.92 -10.88 -16.01
CA ASP A 209 -0.27 -11.08 -17.30
C ASP A 209 -0.61 -9.98 -18.29
N ALA A 210 -1.90 -9.62 -18.40
CA ALA A 210 -2.34 -8.50 -19.24
C ALA A 210 -1.69 -7.17 -18.83
N PHE A 211 -1.65 -6.88 -17.52
CA PHE A 211 -1.00 -5.67 -17.01
C PHE A 211 0.51 -5.65 -17.32
N ARG A 212 1.20 -6.77 -17.11
CA ARG A 212 2.65 -6.87 -17.35
C ARG A 212 3.00 -6.69 -18.82
N GLN A 213 2.20 -7.26 -19.73
CA GLN A 213 2.39 -7.14 -21.18
C GLN A 213 2.13 -5.70 -21.66
N GLY A 214 1.01 -5.10 -21.26
CA GLY A 214 0.67 -3.73 -21.67
C GLY A 214 1.61 -2.67 -21.11
N SER A 215 2.10 -2.86 -19.88
CA SER A 215 3.05 -1.94 -19.23
C SER A 215 4.52 -2.17 -19.62
N ALA A 216 4.80 -3.08 -20.55
CA ALA A 216 6.13 -3.28 -21.14
C ALA A 216 6.29 -2.59 -22.51
N SER A 217 5.18 -2.15 -23.12
CA SER A 217 5.21 -1.43 -24.39
C SER A 217 5.37 0.07 -24.11
N PRO A 218 6.37 0.77 -24.71
CA PRO A 218 6.42 2.22 -24.63
C PRO A 218 5.17 2.82 -25.27
N PRO A 219 4.69 3.99 -24.83
CA PRO A 219 3.61 4.67 -25.54
C PRO A 219 4.04 4.89 -27.00
N PRO A 220 3.18 4.63 -28.00
CA PRO A 220 3.51 4.98 -29.37
C PRO A 220 3.62 6.51 -29.48
N GLY A 221 4.83 7.01 -29.70
CA GLY A 221 5.09 8.40 -30.09
C GLY A 221 5.69 9.34 -29.04
N SER A 222 6.73 8.91 -28.32
CA SER A 222 7.73 9.84 -27.74
C SER A 222 8.64 10.41 -28.81
#